data_AF-E3I0X9-F1
#
_entry.id   AF-E3I0X9-F1
#
_cell.length_a   1.000
_cell.length_b   1.000
_cell.length_c   1.000
_cell.angle_alpha   90.00
_cell.angle_beta   90.00
_cell.angle_gamma   90.00
#
_symmetry.space_group_name_H-M   'P 1'
#
loop_
_entity.id
_entity.type
_entity.pdbx_description
1 polymer ?
#
loop_
_entity_poly.entity_id
_entity_poly.type
_entity_poly.pdbx_seq_one_letter_code
_entity_poly.pdbx_strand_id
1 'polypeptide(L)'
;MAWWNAADEAMMLRCIELSREATREGDYPFGALIALDGEIVAEAGNRAMRDADFSRHAEIIAIAAALKTVGRGGLARATLYSTVEPCAMCSFCIREAWVGRVAYALASPAMGGVSKWTILHDADLGRQLPIFGPAPEVVSGLLAGEALAAWREWNPAATELARLRGALTDETAQQDEPRHLPAHARSMAQRVVLPFLRLAAWREKHAQLSDR
;
A
#
# COMPACT_ATOMS: atom_id res chain seq x y z
N MET A 1 4.27 -15.89 -16.96
CA MET A 1 3.01 -15.17 -17.25
C MET A 1 3.07 -13.86 -16.48
N ALA A 2 2.77 -12.72 -17.11
CA ALA A 2 2.76 -11.45 -16.39
C ALA A 2 1.60 -11.46 -15.38
N TRP A 3 1.85 -10.97 -14.17
CA TRP A 3 0.90 -10.98 -13.04
C TRP A 3 -0.03 -9.74 -13.03
N TRP A 4 -0.19 -9.13 -14.21
CA TRP A 4 -0.94 -7.91 -14.46
C TRP A 4 -1.46 -7.90 -15.90
N ASN A 5 -2.42 -7.01 -16.19
CA ASN A 5 -3.03 -6.86 -17.50
C ASN A 5 -2.82 -5.44 -18.08
N ALA A 6 -3.36 -5.18 -19.27
CA ALA A 6 -3.20 -3.89 -19.94
C ALA A 6 -3.80 -2.70 -19.15
N ALA A 7 -4.81 -2.92 -18.32
CA ALA A 7 -5.35 -1.88 -17.45
C ALA A 7 -4.36 -1.55 -16.32
N ASP A 8 -3.71 -2.55 -15.71
CA ASP A 8 -2.65 -2.30 -14.73
C ASP A 8 -1.51 -1.46 -15.34
N GLU A 9 -1.11 -1.77 -16.57
CA GLU A 9 -0.08 -1.01 -17.30
C GLU A 9 -0.50 0.45 -17.51
N ALA A 10 -1.74 0.69 -17.97
CA ALA A 10 -2.26 2.04 -18.14
C ALA A 10 -2.28 2.83 -16.82
N MET A 11 -2.67 2.20 -15.71
CA MET A 11 -2.69 2.81 -14.38
C MET A 11 -1.26 3.16 -13.91
N MET A 12 -0.30 2.27 -14.12
CA MET A 12 1.08 2.54 -13.75
C MET A 12 1.72 3.63 -14.61
N LEU A 13 1.42 3.69 -15.91
CA LEU A 13 1.85 4.80 -16.77
C LEU A 13 1.33 6.13 -16.24
N ARG A 14 0.06 6.19 -15.79
CA ARG A 14 -0.47 7.39 -15.14
C ARG A 14 0.26 7.74 -13.84
N CYS A 15 0.62 6.75 -13.00
CA CYS A 15 1.47 7.00 -11.83
C CYS A 15 2.83 7.59 -12.19
N ILE A 16 3.45 7.14 -13.29
CA ILE A 16 4.73 7.66 -13.78
C ILE A 16 4.58 9.09 -14.32
N GLU A 17 3.45 9.43 -14.93
CA GLU A 17 3.15 10.83 -15.28
C GLU A 17 3.01 11.72 -14.05
N LEU A 18 2.28 11.27 -13.02
CA LEU A 18 2.11 11.98 -11.75
C LEU A 18 3.46 12.20 -11.04
N SER A 19 4.38 11.24 -11.11
CA SER A 19 5.71 11.39 -10.53
C SER A 19 6.52 12.47 -11.25
N ARG A 20 6.45 12.52 -12.59
CA ARG A 20 7.03 13.61 -13.38
C ARG A 20 6.41 14.95 -13.06
N GLU A 21 5.07 15.03 -12.96
CA GLU A 21 4.35 16.23 -12.55
C GLU A 21 4.83 16.74 -11.18
N ALA A 22 4.93 15.86 -10.17
CA ALA A 22 5.43 16.23 -8.85
C ALA A 22 6.83 16.85 -8.91
N THR A 23 7.74 16.30 -9.72
CA THR A 23 9.09 16.88 -9.86
C THR A 23 9.10 18.25 -10.53
N ARG A 24 8.23 18.48 -11.53
CA ARG A 24 8.11 19.80 -12.17
C ARG A 24 7.58 20.85 -11.20
N GLU A 25 6.83 20.41 -10.19
CA GLU A 25 6.30 21.26 -9.13
C GLU A 25 7.28 21.43 -7.95
N GLY A 26 8.45 20.80 -7.99
CA GLY A 26 9.51 20.95 -6.97
C GLY A 26 9.51 19.87 -5.88
N ASP A 27 8.82 18.76 -6.10
CA ASP A 27 8.78 17.59 -5.21
C ASP A 27 9.63 16.41 -5.70
N TYR A 28 9.68 15.33 -4.93
CA TYR A 28 10.36 14.08 -5.29
C TYR A 28 9.55 13.25 -6.33
N PRO A 29 10.21 12.39 -7.15
CA PRO A 29 9.58 11.63 -8.24
C PRO A 29 8.76 10.43 -7.74
N PHE A 30 7.70 10.70 -6.97
CA PHE A 30 6.73 9.70 -6.56
C PHE A 30 5.33 10.08 -7.04
N GLY A 31 4.66 9.11 -7.64
CA GLY A 31 3.25 9.17 -8.02
C GLY A 31 2.53 7.89 -7.62
N ALA A 32 1.26 8.04 -7.27
CA ALA A 32 0.37 6.94 -6.89
C ALA A 32 -1.07 7.24 -7.28
N LEU A 33 -1.85 6.19 -7.52
CA LEU A 33 -3.29 6.29 -7.73
C LEU A 33 -4.01 5.08 -7.14
N ILE A 34 -5.32 5.22 -6.97
CA ILE A 34 -6.21 4.14 -6.55
C ILE A 34 -7.28 3.98 -7.62
N ALA A 35 -7.42 2.75 -8.12
CA ALA A 35 -8.46 2.37 -9.07
C ALA A 35 -9.40 1.32 -8.47
N LEU A 36 -10.68 1.42 -8.79
CA LEU A 36 -11.72 0.46 -8.41
C LEU A 36 -12.53 0.12 -9.66
N ASP A 37 -12.69 -1.17 -9.94
CA ASP A 37 -13.46 -1.67 -11.09
C ASP A 37 -13.00 -1.08 -12.44
N GLY A 38 -11.70 -0.80 -12.58
CA GLY A 38 -11.08 -0.23 -13.79
C GLY A 38 -11.06 1.29 -13.85
N GLU A 39 -11.70 1.99 -12.91
CA GLU A 39 -11.82 3.44 -12.89
C GLU A 39 -10.91 4.08 -11.83
N ILE A 40 -10.27 5.20 -12.16
CA ILE A 40 -9.44 5.96 -11.21
C ILE A 40 -10.37 6.67 -10.21
N VAL A 41 -10.22 6.35 -8.93
CA VAL A 41 -10.98 6.95 -7.83
C VAL A 41 -10.25 8.13 -7.20
N ALA A 42 -8.92 8.03 -7.15
CA ALA A 42 -8.05 9.09 -6.65
C ALA A 42 -6.65 8.94 -7.24
N GLU A 43 -5.96 10.05 -7.43
CA GLU A 43 -4.58 10.08 -7.89
C GLU A 43 -3.81 11.24 -7.24
N ALA A 44 -2.51 11.07 -7.06
CA ALA A 44 -1.65 12.09 -6.48
C ALA A 44 -0.17 11.89 -6.84
N GLY A 45 0.54 13.01 -7.00
CA GLY A 45 1.99 13.07 -6.88
C GLY A 45 2.42 13.40 -5.44
N ASN A 46 3.72 13.24 -5.15
CA ASN A 46 4.30 13.69 -3.88
C ASN A 46 4.10 15.20 -3.69
N ARG A 47 3.80 15.60 -2.45
CA ARG A 47 3.64 17.01 -2.07
C ARG A 47 4.45 17.42 -0.84
N ALA A 48 5.33 16.54 -0.35
CA ALA A 48 6.02 16.73 0.92
C ALA A 48 6.81 18.05 1.00
N MET A 49 7.54 18.39 -0.06
CA MET A 49 8.36 19.60 -0.09
C MET A 49 7.50 20.85 -0.23
N ARG A 50 6.52 20.84 -1.13
CA ARG A 50 5.63 21.99 -1.36
C ARG A 50 4.71 22.32 -0.19
N ASP A 51 4.22 21.29 0.48
CA ASP A 51 3.31 21.45 1.62
C ASP A 51 4.07 21.57 2.96
N ALA A 52 5.40 21.43 2.95
CA ALA A 52 6.24 21.36 4.15
C ALA A 52 5.75 20.31 5.18
N ASP A 53 5.26 19.18 4.68
CA ASP A 53 4.63 18.11 5.47
C ASP A 53 5.04 16.73 4.90
N PHE A 54 5.94 16.04 5.60
CA PHE A 54 6.44 14.73 5.16
C PHE A 54 5.40 13.59 5.23
N SER A 55 4.19 13.85 5.74
CA SER A 55 3.08 12.89 5.59
C SER A 55 2.42 12.96 4.20
N ARG A 56 2.75 13.96 3.38
CA ARG A 56 2.17 14.20 2.04
C ARG A 56 2.84 13.37 0.94
N HIS A 57 2.99 12.08 1.22
CA HIS A 57 3.38 11.08 0.22
C HIS A 57 2.21 10.81 -0.74
N ALA A 58 2.53 10.46 -1.99
CA ALA A 58 1.54 10.21 -3.03
C ALA A 58 0.47 9.18 -2.59
N GLU A 59 0.88 8.07 -1.98
CA GLU A 59 -0.03 7.01 -1.53
C GLU A 59 -0.99 7.49 -0.45
N ILE A 60 -0.50 8.29 0.51
CA ILE A 60 -1.31 8.80 1.62
C ILE A 60 -2.34 9.80 1.11
N ILE A 61 -1.95 10.68 0.18
CA ILE A 61 -2.86 11.64 -0.45
C ILE A 61 -3.94 10.89 -1.24
N ALA A 62 -3.56 9.89 -2.04
CA ALA A 62 -4.49 9.09 -2.82
C ALA A 62 -5.46 8.31 -1.92
N ILE A 63 -4.98 7.67 -0.85
CA ILE A 63 -5.82 6.97 0.14
C ILE A 63 -6.81 7.93 0.80
N ALA A 64 -6.35 9.10 1.25
CA ALA A 64 -7.20 10.07 1.90
C ALA A 64 -8.30 10.60 0.98
N ALA A 65 -8.00 10.80 -0.30
CA ALA A 65 -8.98 11.18 -1.31
C ALA A 65 -9.97 10.04 -1.61
N ALA A 66 -9.48 8.83 -1.85
CA ALA A 66 -10.33 7.67 -2.15
C ALA A 66 -11.23 7.27 -0.98
N LEU A 67 -10.78 7.42 0.27
CA LEU A 67 -11.60 7.19 1.46
C LEU A 67 -12.86 8.06 1.48
N LYS A 68 -12.76 9.30 0.99
CA LYS A 68 -13.92 10.21 0.89
C LYS A 68 -14.89 9.80 -0.21
N THR A 69 -14.40 9.15 -1.26
CA THR A 69 -15.18 8.76 -2.43
C THR A 69 -15.84 7.39 -2.26
N VAL A 70 -15.10 6.37 -1.81
CA VAL A 70 -15.54 4.97 -1.79
C VAL A 70 -15.47 4.30 -0.41
N GLY A 71 -14.90 4.97 0.59
CA GLY A 71 -14.74 4.43 1.94
C GLY A 71 -13.85 3.18 2.02
N ARG A 72 -13.74 2.59 3.22
CA ARG A 72 -12.92 1.38 3.43
C ARG A 72 -13.44 0.16 2.66
N GLY A 73 -14.77 0.01 2.54
CA GLY A 73 -15.37 -1.10 1.80
C GLY A 73 -15.07 -1.06 0.29
N GLY A 74 -14.98 0.14 -0.30
CA GLY A 74 -14.50 0.31 -1.66
C GLY A 74 -13.01 0.01 -1.79
N LEU A 75 -12.18 0.53 -0.88
CA LEU A 75 -10.74 0.29 -0.86
C LEU A 75 -10.36 -1.18 -0.72
N ALA A 76 -11.14 -1.97 0.02
CA ALA A 76 -11.00 -3.43 0.13
C ALA A 76 -11.09 -4.19 -1.19
N ARG A 77 -11.63 -3.55 -2.23
CA ARG A 77 -11.73 -4.10 -3.59
C ARG A 77 -10.88 -3.32 -4.59
N ALA A 78 -10.24 -2.24 -4.17
CA ALA A 78 -9.46 -1.37 -5.01
C ALA A 78 -8.00 -1.83 -5.12
N THR A 79 -7.36 -1.41 -6.20
CA THR A 79 -5.89 -1.50 -6.35
C THR A 79 -5.28 -0.12 -6.13
N LEU A 80 -4.26 -0.05 -5.26
CA LEU A 80 -3.35 1.08 -5.20
C LEU A 80 -2.15 0.80 -6.11
N TYR A 81 -1.86 1.72 -7.03
CA TYR A 81 -0.67 1.70 -7.86
C TYR A 81 0.32 2.74 -7.34
N SER A 82 1.61 2.39 -7.29
CA SER A 82 2.67 3.31 -6.86
C SER A 82 3.93 3.15 -7.69
N THR A 83 4.54 4.27 -8.11
CA THR A 83 5.81 4.25 -8.86
C THR A 83 6.98 3.63 -8.08
N VAL A 84 6.93 3.62 -6.75
CA VAL A 84 7.92 2.99 -5.88
C VAL A 84 7.20 2.23 -4.79
N GLU A 85 7.79 1.13 -4.33
CA GLU A 85 7.31 0.34 -3.21
C GLU A 85 6.95 1.24 -2.02
N PRO A 86 5.71 1.14 -1.49
CA PRO A 86 5.27 1.99 -0.40
C PRO A 86 6.18 1.87 0.82
N CYS A 87 6.62 3.00 1.37
CA CYS A 87 7.46 2.99 2.57
C CYS A 87 6.70 2.47 3.80
N ALA A 88 7.37 2.33 4.95
CA ALA A 88 6.72 1.88 6.19
C ALA A 88 5.46 2.69 6.57
N MET A 89 5.51 4.02 6.46
CA MET A 89 4.38 4.90 6.76
C MET A 89 3.20 4.65 5.81
N CYS A 90 3.44 4.71 4.50
CA CYS A 90 2.40 4.45 3.50
C CYS A 90 1.83 3.04 3.64
N SER A 91 2.68 2.06 3.94
CA SER A 91 2.27 0.66 4.14
C SER A 91 1.32 0.49 5.33
N PHE A 92 1.57 1.16 6.45
CA PHE A 92 0.61 1.16 7.56
C PHE A 92 -0.72 1.83 7.17
N CYS A 93 -0.70 2.94 6.44
CA CYS A 93 -1.92 3.58 5.94
C CYS A 93 -2.70 2.68 4.98
N ILE A 94 -2.02 1.96 4.08
CA ILE A 94 -2.63 0.96 3.18
C ILE A 94 -3.37 -0.11 3.99
N ARG A 95 -2.72 -0.65 5.03
CA ARG A 95 -3.32 -1.64 5.93
C ARG A 95 -4.52 -1.09 6.68
N GLU A 96 -4.43 0.13 7.20
CA GLU A 96 -5.53 0.73 7.98
C GLU A 96 -6.72 1.13 7.11
N ALA A 97 -6.47 1.54 5.87
CA ALA A 97 -7.48 1.88 4.87
C ALA A 97 -8.12 0.66 4.21
N TRP A 98 -7.60 -0.55 4.50
CA TRP A 98 -8.05 -1.83 3.98
C TRP A 98 -7.90 -1.94 2.47
N VAL A 99 -6.84 -1.39 1.87
CA VAL A 99 -6.61 -1.55 0.42
C VAL A 99 -6.46 -3.04 0.09
N GLY A 100 -7.18 -3.51 -0.95
CA GLY A 100 -7.22 -4.93 -1.31
C GLY A 100 -5.99 -5.42 -2.09
N ARG A 101 -5.43 -4.57 -2.95
CA ARG A 101 -4.26 -4.89 -3.79
C ARG A 101 -3.33 -3.69 -3.92
N VAL A 102 -2.03 -3.96 -3.94
CA VAL A 102 -0.96 -2.97 -4.15
C VAL A 102 -0.10 -3.43 -5.32
N ALA A 103 0.03 -2.58 -6.33
CA ALA A 103 0.95 -2.80 -7.45
C ALA A 103 2.01 -1.69 -7.46
N TYR A 104 3.29 -2.03 -7.53
CA TYR A 104 4.35 -1.03 -7.61
C TYR A 104 5.40 -1.35 -8.67
N ALA A 105 6.04 -0.29 -9.18
CA ALA A 105 7.07 -0.41 -10.22
C ALA A 105 8.45 -0.74 -9.66
N LEU A 106 9.04 0.17 -8.87
CA LEU A 106 10.39 -0.01 -8.32
C LEU A 106 10.36 -0.55 -6.89
N ALA A 107 11.19 -1.53 -6.57
CA ALA A 107 11.41 -1.98 -5.20
C ALA A 107 12.29 -0.97 -4.43
N SER A 108 12.09 -0.89 -3.11
CA SER A 108 12.82 0.03 -2.23
C SER A 108 13.41 -0.70 -1.02
N PRO A 109 14.52 -1.45 -1.16
CA PRO A 109 15.11 -2.22 -0.06
C PRO A 109 15.57 -1.38 1.14
N ALA A 110 15.67 -0.05 0.99
CA ALA A 110 15.96 0.86 2.09
C ALA A 110 14.73 1.21 2.96
N MET A 111 13.52 1.27 2.37
CA MET A 111 12.35 1.89 3.03
C MET A 111 11.05 1.10 2.90
N GLY A 112 10.99 0.18 1.95
CA GLY A 112 9.79 -0.49 1.47
C GLY A 112 9.11 -1.42 2.49
N GLY A 113 7.78 -1.44 2.46
CA GLY A 113 6.93 -2.24 3.33
C GLY A 113 6.84 -3.73 3.00
N VAL A 114 7.58 -4.18 1.98
CA VAL A 114 7.76 -5.58 1.58
C VAL A 114 9.22 -6.00 1.67
N SER A 115 10.14 -5.21 1.08
CA SER A 115 11.55 -5.55 0.96
C SER A 115 12.36 -5.27 2.21
N LYS A 116 12.04 -4.18 2.93
CA LYS A 116 12.74 -3.79 4.16
C LYS A 116 11.96 -4.21 5.41
N TRP A 117 10.67 -3.93 5.39
CA TRP A 117 9.71 -4.26 6.43
C TRP A 117 8.72 -5.29 5.89
N THR A 118 8.02 -6.00 6.77
CA THR A 118 7.05 -7.03 6.36
C THR A 118 5.60 -6.54 6.45
N ILE A 119 5.35 -5.24 6.51
CA ILE A 119 4.03 -4.64 6.85
C ILE A 119 2.94 -5.07 5.87
N LEU A 120 3.25 -5.08 4.57
CA LEU A 120 2.27 -5.47 3.54
C LEU A 120 2.07 -6.99 3.47
N HIS A 121 3.02 -7.79 3.98
CA HIS A 121 2.92 -9.26 4.07
C HIS A 121 2.53 -9.78 5.46
N ASP A 122 2.38 -8.91 6.45
CA ASP A 122 2.04 -9.31 7.82
C ASP A 122 0.57 -9.76 7.90
N ALA A 123 0.37 -11.07 7.76
CA ALA A 123 -0.95 -11.69 7.87
C ALA A 123 -1.54 -11.62 9.30
N ASP A 124 -0.69 -11.41 10.31
CA ASP A 124 -1.10 -11.41 11.71
C ASP A 124 -1.62 -10.05 12.17
N LEU A 125 -1.11 -8.94 11.61
CA LEU A 125 -1.52 -7.58 11.99
C LEU A 125 -3.04 -7.39 11.99
N GLY A 126 -3.71 -7.67 10.88
CA GLY A 126 -5.17 -7.54 10.77
C GLY A 126 -5.95 -8.57 11.61
N ARG A 127 -5.34 -9.74 11.90
CA ARG A 127 -5.94 -10.77 12.77
C ARG A 127 -5.90 -10.34 14.24
N GLN A 128 -4.82 -9.70 14.66
CA GLN A 128 -4.62 -9.25 16.05
C GLN A 128 -5.34 -7.93 16.32
N LEU A 129 -5.33 -7.01 15.35
CA LEU A 129 -5.91 -5.67 15.46
C LEU A 129 -6.84 -5.39 14.26
N PRO A 130 -8.16 -5.65 14.38
CA PRO A 130 -9.13 -5.52 13.29
C PRO A 130 -9.35 -4.10 12.75
N ILE A 131 -8.70 -3.09 13.33
CA ILE A 131 -8.63 -1.76 12.75
C ILE A 131 -7.83 -1.77 11.43
N PHE A 132 -6.88 -2.69 11.30
CA PHE A 132 -6.13 -2.97 10.07
C PHE A 132 -6.81 -4.09 9.27
N GLY A 133 -6.81 -3.94 7.95
CA GLY A 133 -7.32 -4.94 7.02
C GLY A 133 -6.39 -6.16 6.89
N PRO A 134 -6.82 -7.18 6.14
CA PRO A 134 -5.95 -8.28 5.73
C PRO A 134 -4.73 -7.77 4.96
N ALA A 135 -3.70 -8.61 4.84
CA ALA A 135 -2.58 -8.30 3.95
C ALA A 135 -3.10 -8.16 2.51
N PRO A 136 -2.78 -7.06 1.80
CA PRO A 136 -3.17 -6.90 0.41
C PRO A 136 -2.47 -7.94 -0.47
N GLU A 137 -3.03 -8.21 -1.64
CA GLU A 137 -2.26 -8.78 -2.74
C GLU A 137 -1.17 -7.78 -3.16
N VAL A 138 0.07 -8.25 -3.37
CA VAL A 138 1.20 -7.40 -3.77
C VAL A 138 1.74 -7.84 -5.13
N VAL A 139 1.81 -6.88 -6.05
CA VAL A 139 2.46 -7.03 -7.36
C VAL A 139 3.64 -6.06 -7.45
N SER A 140 4.80 -6.56 -7.84
CA SER A 140 6.05 -5.81 -7.93
C SER A 140 6.60 -5.82 -9.36
N GLY A 141 7.39 -4.80 -9.72
CA GLY A 141 8.06 -4.73 -11.01
C GLY A 141 7.20 -4.26 -12.19
N LEU A 142 5.99 -3.76 -11.93
CA LEU A 142 5.08 -3.30 -12.98
C LEU A 142 5.65 -2.05 -13.66
N LEU A 143 6.07 -2.17 -14.92
CA LEU A 143 6.72 -1.07 -15.68
C LEU A 143 7.93 -0.46 -14.96
N ALA A 144 8.75 -1.31 -14.33
CA ALA A 144 9.95 -0.89 -13.60
C ALA A 144 10.94 -0.10 -14.47
N GLY A 145 11.09 -0.47 -15.76
CA GLY A 145 11.98 0.23 -16.68
C GLY A 145 11.57 1.68 -16.93
N GLU A 146 10.28 1.90 -17.14
CA GLU A 146 9.66 3.21 -17.38
C GLU A 146 9.69 4.08 -16.11
N ALA A 147 9.40 3.50 -14.95
CA ALA A 147 9.51 4.20 -13.68
C ALA A 147 10.97 4.60 -13.38
N LEU A 148 11.93 3.71 -13.66
CA LEU A 148 13.35 4.03 -13.52
C LEU A 148 13.80 5.12 -14.49
N ALA A 149 13.26 5.14 -15.71
CA ALA A 149 13.53 6.22 -16.66
C ALA A 149 13.06 7.58 -16.12
N ALA A 150 11.87 7.67 -15.50
CA ALA A 150 11.41 8.90 -14.87
C ALA A 150 12.31 9.36 -13.70
N TRP A 151 12.85 8.45 -12.91
CA TRP A 151 13.84 8.77 -11.87
C TRP A 151 15.14 9.33 -12.46
N ARG A 152 15.64 8.73 -13.56
CA ARG A 152 16.82 9.22 -14.28
C ARG A 152 16.57 10.59 -14.91
N GLU A 153 15.38 10.85 -15.45
CA GLU A 153 14.99 12.17 -15.97
C GLU A 153 15.03 13.24 -14.88
N TRP A 154 14.58 12.93 -13.66
CA TRP A 154 14.63 13.86 -12.52
C TRP A 154 16.05 14.16 -12.06
N ASN A 155 16.83 13.12 -11.76
CA ASN A 155 18.20 13.27 -11.31
C ASN A 155 19.03 12.01 -11.61
N PRO A 156 19.83 11.99 -12.70
CA PRO A 156 20.60 10.81 -13.10
C PRO A 156 21.60 10.36 -12.03
N ALA A 157 22.35 11.32 -11.45
CA ALA A 157 23.41 11.01 -10.50
C ALA A 157 22.86 10.48 -9.17
N ALA A 158 21.80 11.11 -8.64
CA ALA A 158 21.15 10.64 -7.42
C ALA A 158 20.51 9.26 -7.62
N THR A 159 19.91 9.02 -8.79
CA THR A 159 19.28 7.73 -9.12
C THR A 159 20.32 6.61 -9.16
N GLU A 160 21.42 6.77 -9.89
CA GLU A 160 22.44 5.72 -9.95
C GLU A 160 23.13 5.51 -8.58
N LEU A 161 23.32 6.57 -7.79
CA LEU A 161 23.82 6.43 -6.43
C LEU A 161 22.86 5.63 -5.52
N ALA A 162 21.55 5.87 -5.63
CA ALA A 162 20.54 5.13 -4.89
C ALA A 162 20.55 3.64 -5.27
N ARG A 163 20.67 3.33 -6.57
CA ARG A 163 20.78 1.95 -7.08
C ARG A 163 22.05 1.25 -6.61
N LEU A 164 23.20 1.91 -6.71
CA LEU A 164 24.49 1.39 -6.23
C LEU A 164 24.48 1.09 -4.73
N ARG A 165 23.69 1.85 -3.96
CA ARG A 165 23.50 1.64 -2.51
C ARG A 165 22.40 0.63 -2.17
N GLY A 166 21.75 0.03 -3.17
CA GLY A 166 20.64 -0.90 -2.98
C GLY A 166 19.39 -0.24 -2.38
N ALA A 167 19.24 1.07 -2.47
CA ALA A 167 18.10 1.79 -1.91
C ALA A 167 16.89 1.81 -2.83
N LEU A 168 17.10 1.59 -4.13
CA LEU A 168 16.08 1.57 -5.18
C LEU A 168 16.50 0.54 -6.24
N THR A 169 15.59 -0.30 -6.71
CA THR A 169 15.89 -1.35 -7.67
C THR A 169 14.69 -1.64 -8.57
N ASP A 170 14.99 -1.98 -9.82
CA ASP A 170 14.06 -2.44 -10.85
C ASP A 170 13.88 -3.98 -10.84
N GLU A 171 14.58 -4.68 -9.94
CA GLU A 171 14.40 -6.11 -9.71
C GLU A 171 13.12 -6.37 -8.90
N THR A 172 12.33 -7.34 -9.34
CA THR A 172 11.15 -7.79 -8.61
C THR A 172 11.57 -8.34 -7.25
N ALA A 173 11.01 -7.81 -6.16
CA ALA A 173 11.06 -8.52 -4.88
C ALA A 173 10.49 -9.93 -5.11
N GLN A 174 11.27 -10.96 -4.80
CA GLN A 174 10.88 -12.37 -4.97
C GLN A 174 9.45 -12.57 -4.46
N GLN A 175 8.56 -12.97 -5.36
CA GLN A 175 7.21 -13.40 -5.03
C GLN A 175 7.34 -14.75 -4.30
N ASP A 176 7.58 -14.72 -2.99
CA ASP A 176 7.47 -15.91 -2.17
C ASP A 176 6.02 -16.42 -2.26
N GLU A 177 5.85 -17.70 -2.62
CA GLU A 177 4.58 -18.42 -2.43
C GLU A 177 4.03 -18.16 -1.02
N PRO A 178 2.70 -18.04 -0.83
CA PRO A 178 2.12 -17.78 0.48
C PRO A 178 2.59 -18.86 1.48
N ARG A 179 3.45 -18.47 2.43
CA ARG A 179 3.91 -19.37 3.50
C ARG A 179 2.71 -19.86 4.30
N HIS A 180 2.35 -21.13 4.11
CA HIS A 180 1.31 -21.79 4.89
C HIS A 180 1.64 -21.71 6.39
N LEU A 181 0.72 -21.15 7.17
CA LEU A 181 0.81 -21.13 8.63
C LEU A 181 0.89 -22.57 9.17
N PRO A 182 1.82 -22.88 10.09
CA PRO A 182 1.91 -24.19 10.70
C PRO A 182 0.64 -24.50 11.53
N ALA A 183 0.20 -25.75 11.47
CA ALA A 183 -1.09 -26.23 11.99
C ALA A 183 -1.38 -25.91 13.48
N HIS A 184 -0.36 -25.58 14.27
CA HIS A 184 -0.50 -25.24 15.69
C HIS A 184 -1.17 -23.88 15.95
N ALA A 185 -1.18 -22.95 14.99
CA ALA A 185 -1.83 -21.64 15.14
C ALA A 185 -3.38 -21.72 15.18
N ARG A 186 -3.96 -22.85 14.73
CA ARG A 186 -5.42 -23.07 14.70
C ARG A 186 -6.05 -23.23 16.09
N SER A 187 -5.29 -23.63 17.12
CA SER A 187 -5.85 -23.89 18.46
C SER A 187 -5.94 -22.65 19.36
N MET A 188 -5.21 -21.58 19.04
CA MET A 188 -5.19 -20.36 19.87
C MET A 188 -6.40 -19.45 19.61
N ALA A 189 -6.93 -19.46 18.38
CA ALA A 189 -8.13 -18.72 17.98
C ALA A 189 -9.36 -19.10 18.82
N GLN A 190 -9.48 -20.37 19.24
CA GLN A 190 -10.59 -20.83 20.08
C GLN A 190 -10.50 -20.35 21.53
N ARG A 191 -9.28 -20.10 22.04
CA ARG A 191 -9.05 -19.74 23.45
C ARG A 191 -9.11 -18.24 23.72
N VAL A 192 -8.83 -17.40 22.71
CA VAL A 192 -8.76 -15.94 22.89
C VAL A 192 -9.96 -15.23 22.26
N VAL A 193 -10.48 -15.67 21.10
CA VAL A 193 -11.51 -14.91 20.38
C VAL A 193 -12.92 -15.12 20.95
N LEU A 194 -13.27 -16.34 21.37
CA LEU A 194 -14.60 -16.65 21.92
C LEU A 194 -14.95 -15.91 23.23
N PRO A 195 -14.03 -15.75 24.20
CA PRO A 195 -14.31 -14.96 25.41
C PRO A 195 -14.60 -13.49 25.12
N PHE A 196 -13.90 -12.89 24.14
CA PHE A 196 -14.09 -11.49 23.76
C PHE A 196 -15.41 -11.25 23.04
N LEU A 197 -15.82 -12.16 22.13
CA LEU A 197 -17.12 -12.07 21.47
C LEU A 197 -18.29 -12.27 22.46
N ARG A 198 -18.12 -13.13 23.47
CA ARG A 198 -19.09 -13.31 24.55
C ARG A 198 -19.22 -12.07 25.44
N LEU A 199 -18.11 -11.38 25.71
CA LEU A 199 -18.11 -10.14 26.51
C LEU A 199 -18.72 -8.96 25.75
N ALA A 200 -18.48 -8.85 24.44
CA ALA A 200 -19.10 -7.84 23.59
C ALA A 200 -20.63 -8.03 23.50
N ALA A 201 -21.08 -9.27 23.25
CA ALA A 201 -22.50 -9.60 23.22
C ALA A 201 -23.21 -9.43 24.58
N TRP A 202 -22.51 -9.70 25.70
CA TRP A 202 -23.02 -9.43 27.05
C TRP A 202 -23.20 -7.94 27.32
N ARG A 203 -22.23 -7.11 26.90
CA ARG A 203 -22.28 -5.64 27.06
C ARG A 203 -23.42 -5.00 26.27
N GLU A 204 -23.66 -5.43 25.03
CA GLU A 204 -24.78 -4.94 24.22
C GLU A 204 -26.14 -5.29 24.84
N LYS A 205 -26.27 -6.50 25.39
CA LYS A 205 -27.53 -6.97 26.01
C LYS A 205 -27.85 -6.25 27.33
N HIS A 206 -26.84 -5.78 28.06
CA HIS A 206 -27.01 -5.10 29.34
C HIS A 206 -27.00 -3.56 29.26
N ALA A 207 -26.47 -2.99 28.18
CA ALA A 207 -26.64 -1.55 27.90
C ALA A 207 -28.10 -1.17 27.63
N GLN A 208 -28.92 -2.11 27.14
CA GLN A 208 -30.36 -1.88 26.89
C GLN A 208 -31.25 -1.99 28.13
N LEU A 209 -30.70 -2.43 29.28
CA LEU A 209 -31.45 -2.62 30.54
C LEU A 209 -31.25 -1.47 31.53
N SER A 210 -30.33 -0.54 31.30
CA SER A 210 -30.10 0.63 32.18
C SER A 210 -30.85 1.89 31.75
N ASP A 211 -31.61 1.84 30.66
CA ASP A 211 -32.40 2.95 30.09
C ASP A 211 -33.92 2.76 30.29
N ARG A 212 -34.32 2.09 31.38
CA ARG A 212 -35.73 1.96 31.82
C ARG A 212 -35.89 2.32 33.29
#